data_AF-A0A4V1J447-F1
#
_entry.id   AF-A0A4V1J447-F1
#
_cell.length_a   1.000
_cell.length_b   1.000
_cell.length_c   1.000
_cell.angle_alpha   90.00
_cell.angle_beta   90.00
_cell.angle_gamma   90.00
#
_symmetry.space_group_name_H-M   'P 1'
#
loop_
_entity.id
_entity.type
_entity.pdbx_description
1 polymer ?
#
loop_
_entity_poly.entity_id
_entity_poly.type
_entity_poly.pdbx_seq_one_letter_code
_entity_poly.pdbx_strand_id
1 'polypeptide(L)'
;RPHPLNIQLFQGSLADYNRRFQNLDCIVSAEVIEHLLPDILAQVCPMVLGRYRPRRFIVTTPNAEYNVYYPDLQYGTPGARFRHWDHKFEWTRAEFQDWCADAAKQYRYTVEYYGVG
;
A
#
# COMPACT_ATOMS: atom_id res chain seq x y z
N ARG A 1 -33.25 2.66 -10.15
CA ARG A 1 -32.41 1.58 -9.59
C ARG A 1 -32.58 1.57 -8.08
N PRO A 2 -32.78 0.42 -7.42
CA PRO A 2 -32.99 0.36 -5.97
C PRO A 2 -31.82 0.92 -5.15
N HIS A 3 -30.61 0.96 -5.74
CA HIS A 3 -29.44 1.62 -5.17
C HIS A 3 -28.79 2.51 -6.24
N PRO A 4 -28.96 3.84 -6.21
CA PRO A 4 -28.26 4.74 -7.11
C PRO A 4 -26.75 4.74 -6.82
N LEU A 5 -25.94 4.88 -7.87
CA LEU A 5 -24.49 5.04 -7.72
C LEU A 5 -24.19 6.37 -7.03
N ASN A 6 -23.42 6.32 -5.94
CA ASN A 6 -22.92 7.50 -5.25
C ASN A 6 -21.39 7.55 -5.39
N ILE A 7 -20.87 8.68 -5.84
CA ILE A 7 -19.44 8.92 -6.02
C ILE A 7 -19.09 10.16 -5.20
N GLN A 8 -18.04 10.06 -4.40
CA GLN A 8 -17.55 11.14 -3.55
C GLN A 8 -16.03 11.26 -3.72
N LEU A 9 -15.54 12.48 -3.84
CA LEU A 9 -14.11 12.80 -3.82
C LEU A 9 -13.80 13.53 -2.52
N PHE A 10 -12.73 13.12 -1.85
CA PHE A 10 -12.27 13.71 -0.60
C PHE A 10 -10.84 14.18 -0.77
N GLN A 11 -10.54 15.37 -0.23
CA GLN A 11 -9.17 15.85 -0.05
C GLN A 11 -8.75 15.54 1.39
N GLY A 12 -7.65 14.82 1.57
CA GLY A 12 -7.11 14.48 2.89
C GLY A 12 -5.85 13.62 2.81
N SER A 13 -5.22 13.35 3.95
CA SER A 13 -4.10 12.42 4.08
C SER A 13 -4.57 11.03 4.51
N LEU A 14 -3.79 10.00 4.19
CA LEU A 14 -3.98 8.65 4.74
C LEU A 14 -3.84 8.62 6.27
N ALA A 15 -3.03 9.53 6.83
CA ALA A 15 -2.89 9.72 8.27
C ALA A 15 -4.12 10.37 8.92
N ASP A 16 -5.02 10.97 8.15
CA ASP A 16 -6.20 11.65 8.68
C ASP A 16 -7.36 10.67 8.79
N TYR A 17 -7.83 10.47 10.02
CA TYR A 17 -8.99 9.62 10.26
C TYR A 17 -10.28 10.27 9.75
N ASN A 18 -11.02 9.55 8.91
CA ASN A 18 -12.37 9.90 8.48
C ASN A 18 -13.35 8.77 8.81
N ARG A 19 -14.27 9.03 9.75
CA ARG A 19 -15.26 8.05 10.22
C ARG A 19 -16.10 7.43 9.09
N ARG A 20 -16.25 8.11 7.95
CA ARG A 20 -17.00 7.60 6.79
C ARG A 20 -16.39 6.35 6.16
N PHE A 21 -15.11 6.09 6.40
CA PHE A 21 -14.40 4.93 5.83
C PHE A 21 -14.43 3.69 6.73
N GLN A 22 -15.13 3.74 7.86
CA GLN A 22 -15.29 2.57 8.72
C GLN A 22 -16.21 1.52 8.09
N ASN A 23 -15.82 0.25 8.24
CA ASN A 23 -16.59 -0.93 7.84
C ASN A 23 -16.98 -0.96 6.36
N LEU A 24 -16.16 -0.38 5.49
CA LEU A 24 -16.30 -0.50 4.03
C LEU A 24 -16.08 -1.95 3.59
N ASP A 25 -16.71 -2.37 2.49
CA ASP A 25 -16.46 -3.70 1.94
C ASP A 25 -15.02 -3.84 1.40
N CYS A 26 -14.46 -2.78 0.84
CA CYS A 26 -13.11 -2.79 0.26
C CYS A 26 -12.45 -1.41 0.39
N ILE A 27 -11.14 -1.41 0.69
CA ILE A 27 -10.26 -0.25 0.53
C ILE A 27 -9.12 -0.67 -0.41
N VAL A 28 -8.78 0.20 -1.35
CA VAL A 28 -7.70 -0.02 -2.31
C VAL A 28 -6.66 1.10 -2.17
N SER A 29 -5.40 0.72 -2.05
CA SER A 29 -4.23 1.59 -2.03
C SER A 29 -3.28 1.14 -3.14
N ALA A 30 -3.52 1.61 -4.36
CA ALA A 30 -2.78 1.17 -5.55
C ALA A 30 -1.64 2.15 -5.86
N GLU A 31 -0.39 1.70 -5.73
CA GLU A 31 0.84 2.50 -5.96
C GLU A 31 0.83 3.81 -5.13
N VAL A 32 0.70 3.67 -3.81
CA VAL A 32 0.62 4.81 -2.87
C VAL A 32 1.61 4.67 -1.72
N ILE A 33 1.81 3.47 -1.18
CA ILE A 33 2.56 3.31 0.08
C ILE A 33 4.02 3.71 -0.07
N GLU A 34 4.62 3.50 -1.25
CA GLU A 34 5.98 3.86 -1.63
C GLU A 34 6.22 5.36 -1.69
N HIS A 35 5.16 6.18 -1.75
CA HIS A 35 5.26 7.63 -1.71
C HIS A 35 5.22 8.19 -0.28
N LEU A 36 4.82 7.38 0.70
CA LEU A 36 4.64 7.80 2.08
C LEU A 36 5.98 7.92 2.81
N LEU A 37 6.12 8.99 3.60
CA LEU A 37 7.21 9.09 4.56
C LEU A 37 7.10 7.98 5.63
N PRO A 38 8.22 7.53 6.24
CA PRO A 38 8.21 6.38 7.15
C PRO A 38 7.22 6.47 8.32
N ASP A 39 7.03 7.67 8.87
CA ASP A 39 6.09 7.96 9.95
C ASP A 39 4.63 7.78 9.51
N ILE A 40 4.29 8.18 8.29
CA ILE A 40 2.96 8.00 7.69
C ILE A 40 2.73 6.55 7.29
N LEU A 41 3.73 5.89 6.69
CA LEU A 41 3.69 4.48 6.34
C LEU A 41 3.38 3.60 7.57
N ALA A 42 3.99 3.91 8.71
CA ALA A 42 3.73 3.22 9.97
C ALA A 42 2.27 3.33 10.45
N GLN A 43 1.51 4.34 9.99
CA GLN A 43 0.10 4.51 10.31
C GLN A 43 -0.85 3.77 9.37
N VAL A 44 -0.37 3.26 8.23
CA VAL A 44 -1.24 2.63 7.20
C VAL A 44 -2.03 1.46 7.79
N CYS A 45 -1.36 0.44 8.33
CA CYS A 45 -2.04 -0.72 8.89
C CYS A 45 -2.88 -0.41 10.14
N PRO A 46 -2.40 0.39 11.12
CA PRO A 46 -3.23 0.84 12.23
C PRO A 46 -4.51 1.55 11.80
N MET A 47 -4.42 2.44 10.80
CA MET A 47 -5.57 3.18 10.31
C MET A 47 -6.51 2.28 9.51
N VAL A 48 -6.00 1.59 8.49
CA VAL A 48 -6.81 0.83 7.53
C VAL A 48 -7.35 -0.44 8.18
N LEU A 49 -6.49 -1.30 8.71
CA LEU A 49 -6.90 -2.60 9.25
C LEU A 49 -7.40 -2.49 10.69
N GLY A 50 -6.84 -1.58 11.49
CA GLY A 50 -7.22 -1.38 12.88
C GLY A 50 -8.47 -0.52 13.07
N ARG A 51 -8.54 0.64 12.41
CA ARG A 51 -9.57 1.66 12.66
C ARG A 51 -10.70 1.67 11.63
N TYR A 52 -10.38 1.52 10.34
CA TYR A 52 -11.38 1.43 9.27
C TYR A 52 -11.95 0.03 9.15
N ARG A 53 -11.15 -1.02 9.39
CA ARG A 53 -11.58 -2.43 9.44
C ARG A 53 -12.42 -2.85 8.21
N PRO A 54 -11.94 -2.61 6.97
CA PRO A 54 -12.69 -3.04 5.80
C PRO A 54 -12.74 -4.57 5.71
N ARG A 55 -13.70 -5.13 4.97
CA ARG A 55 -13.73 -6.59 4.72
C ARG A 55 -12.55 -7.05 3.87
N ARG A 56 -12.05 -6.18 2.99
CA ARG A 56 -10.85 -6.41 2.17
C ARG A 56 -9.99 -5.15 2.09
N PHE A 57 -8.68 -5.33 2.11
CA PHE A 57 -7.71 -4.29 1.79
C PHE A 57 -6.83 -4.79 0.65
N ILE A 58 -6.79 -4.05 -0.45
CA ILE A 58 -5.90 -4.33 -1.59
C ILE A 58 -4.84 -3.25 -1.60
N VAL A 59 -3.58 -3.66 -1.55
CA VAL A 59 -2.43 -2.76 -1.56
C VAL A 59 -1.45 -3.22 -2.62
N THR A 60 -0.94 -2.27 -3.40
CA THR A 60 0.11 -2.53 -4.39
C THR A 60 1.27 -1.58 -4.17
N THR A 61 2.46 -2.02 -4.56
CA THR A 61 3.72 -1.28 -4.53
C THR A 61 4.64 -1.91 -5.58
N PRO A 62 5.61 -1.16 -6.13
CA PRO A 62 6.60 -1.73 -7.04
C PRO A 62 7.43 -2.83 -6.37
N ASN A 63 7.71 -3.92 -7.10
CA ASN A 63 8.71 -4.90 -6.72
C ASN A 63 10.11 -4.44 -7.17
N ALA A 64 10.96 -4.07 -6.21
CA ALA A 64 12.33 -3.60 -6.47
C ALA A 64 13.19 -4.64 -7.20
N GLU A 65 12.98 -5.94 -6.97
CA GLU A 65 13.76 -7.00 -7.61
C GLU A 65 13.56 -7.04 -9.13
N TYR A 66 12.42 -6.54 -9.60
CA TYR A 66 12.13 -6.44 -11.03
C TYR A 66 12.88 -5.26 -11.70
N ASN A 67 13.54 -4.40 -10.91
CA ASN A 67 14.31 -3.28 -11.44
C ASN A 67 15.53 -3.70 -12.26
N VAL A 68 15.97 -4.96 -12.13
CA VAL A 68 17.04 -5.55 -12.95
C VAL A 68 16.77 -5.44 -14.45
N TYR A 69 15.49 -5.33 -14.86
CA TYR A 69 15.10 -5.19 -16.26
C TYR A 69 15.13 -3.75 -16.79
N TYR A 70 15.45 -2.77 -15.94
CA TYR A 70 15.61 -1.36 -16.33
C TYR A 70 17.06 -0.93 -16.11
N PRO A 71 17.91 -0.93 -17.16
CA PRO A 71 19.34 -0.62 -17.03
C PRO A 71 19.63 0.72 -16.35
N ASP A 72 18.81 1.73 -16.60
CA ASP A 72 18.96 3.08 -16.05
C ASP A 72 18.75 3.15 -14.52
N LEU A 73 18.09 2.14 -13.94
CA LEU A 73 17.88 2.05 -12.49
C LEU A 73 19.07 1.45 -11.74
N GLN A 74 20.04 0.84 -12.45
CA GLN A 74 21.29 0.33 -11.87
C GLN A 74 21.08 -0.55 -10.62
N TYR A 75 20.04 -1.40 -10.65
CA TYR A 75 19.64 -2.22 -9.51
C TYR A 75 20.78 -3.12 -9.01
N GLY A 76 20.92 -3.25 -7.68
CA GLY A 76 21.98 -4.04 -7.03
C GLY A 76 23.37 -3.37 -7.00
N THR A 77 23.48 -2.12 -7.44
CA THR A 77 24.73 -1.34 -7.39
C THR A 77 24.63 -0.18 -6.40
N PRO A 78 25.76 0.44 -6.00
CA PRO A 78 25.73 1.67 -5.20
C PRO A 78 25.01 2.84 -5.87
N GLY A 79 24.81 2.80 -7.20
CA GLY A 79 24.10 3.82 -7.97
C GLY A 79 22.62 3.54 -8.19
N ALA A 80 22.05 2.57 -7.47
CA ALA A 80 20.66 2.16 -7.64
C ALA A 80 19.68 3.34 -7.47
N ARG A 81 18.67 3.38 -8.34
CA ARG A 81 17.60 4.40 -8.35
C ARG A 81 16.24 3.73 -8.26
N PHE A 82 15.27 4.47 -7.73
CA PHE A 82 13.86 4.10 -7.78
C PHE A 82 13.25 4.42 -9.15
N ARG A 83 12.17 3.71 -9.50
CA ARG A 83 11.39 3.90 -10.73
C ARG A 83 10.82 5.30 -10.84
N HIS A 84 10.54 5.94 -9.72
CA HIS A 84 10.02 7.29 -9.67
C HIS A 84 10.79 8.13 -8.66
N TRP A 85 10.97 9.42 -8.98
CA TRP A 85 11.76 10.35 -8.15
C TRP A 85 11.12 10.63 -6.78
N ASP A 86 9.79 10.45 -6.68
CA ASP A 86 9.04 10.65 -5.45
C ASP A 86 8.86 9.36 -4.62
N HIS A 87 9.43 8.23 -5.03
CA HIS A 87 9.45 7.05 -4.16
C HIS A 87 10.37 7.30 -2.96
N LYS A 88 9.89 6.92 -1.77
CA LYS A 88 10.64 6.96 -0.51
C LYS A 88 11.33 5.62 -0.25
N PHE A 89 10.76 4.55 -0.79
CA PHE A 89 11.33 3.20 -0.78
C PHE A 89 10.82 2.42 -2.00
N GLU A 90 11.49 1.32 -2.34
CA GLU A 90 10.94 0.25 -3.16
C GLU A 90 11.33 -1.06 -2.50
N TRP A 91 10.33 -1.87 -2.15
CA TRP A 91 10.57 -3.12 -1.42
C TRP A 91 10.81 -4.29 -2.36
N THR A 92 11.67 -5.19 -1.90
CA THR A 92 11.72 -6.57 -2.39
C THR A 92 10.43 -7.31 -2.03
N ARG A 93 10.18 -8.46 -2.67
CA ARG A 93 9.04 -9.31 -2.31
C ARG A 93 9.07 -9.72 -0.84
N ALA A 94 10.26 -10.01 -0.30
CA ALA A 94 10.41 -10.42 1.10
C ALA A 94 9.99 -9.31 2.06
N GLU A 95 10.49 -8.09 1.87
CA GLU A 95 10.14 -6.94 2.71
C GLU A 95 8.63 -6.62 2.66
N PHE A 96 8.03 -6.68 1.47
CA PHE A 96 6.58 -6.47 1.33
C PHE A 96 5.76 -7.59 1.98
N GLN A 97 6.20 -8.84 1.86
CA GLN A 97 5.55 -10.00 2.50
C GLN A 97 5.67 -9.92 4.02
N ASP A 98 6.81 -9.52 4.57
CA ASP A 98 7.01 -9.36 6.01
C ASP A 98 6.10 -8.27 6.56
N TRP A 99 6.06 -7.10 5.92
CA TRP A 99 5.16 -6.00 6.30
C TRP A 99 3.68 -6.42 6.28
N CYS A 100 3.26 -7.15 5.23
CA CYS A 100 1.90 -7.65 5.12
C CYS A 100 1.58 -8.73 6.18
N ALA A 101 2.50 -9.66 6.43
CA ALA A 101 2.32 -10.76 7.37
C ALA A 101 2.19 -10.25 8.81
N ASP A 102 3.02 -9.28 9.19
CA ASP A 102 2.93 -8.62 10.49
C ASP A 102 1.60 -7.90 10.68
N ALA A 103 1.16 -7.13 9.68
CA ALA A 103 -0.13 -6.46 9.69
C ALA A 103 -1.30 -7.46 9.78
N ALA A 104 -1.27 -8.54 8.98
CA ALA A 104 -2.29 -9.57 8.97
C ALA A 104 -2.41 -10.24 10.35
N LYS A 105 -1.28 -10.62 10.95
CA LYS A 105 -1.21 -11.20 12.29
C LYS A 105 -1.75 -10.24 13.35
N GLN A 106 -1.31 -8.98 13.33
CA GLN A 106 -1.67 -7.97 14.33
C GLN A 106 -3.17 -7.63 14.29
N TYR A 107 -3.74 -7.49 13.10
CA TYR A 107 -5.13 -7.03 12.91
C TYR A 107 -6.13 -8.15 12.59
N ARG A 108 -5.71 -9.42 12.66
CA ARG A 108 -6.54 -10.62 12.45
C ARG A 108 -7.13 -10.70 11.04
N TYR A 109 -6.30 -10.40 10.05
CA TYR A 109 -6.58 -10.63 8.62
C TYR A 109 -5.82 -11.86 8.12
N THR A 110 -6.25 -12.39 6.98
CA THR A 110 -5.45 -13.29 6.15
C THR A 110 -4.84 -12.50 5.01
N VAL A 111 -3.70 -12.95 4.48
CA VAL A 111 -3.01 -12.30 3.36
C VAL A 111 -2.78 -13.29 2.24
N GLU A 112 -2.97 -12.82 1.01
CA GLU A 112 -2.65 -13.54 -0.23
C GLU A 112 -1.80 -12.61 -1.09
N TYR A 113 -0.84 -13.17 -1.83
CA TYR A 113 0.11 -12.41 -2.63
C TYR A 113 -0.09 -12.68 -4.11
N TYR A 114 -0.16 -11.60 -4.89
CA TYR A 114 -0.30 -11.61 -6.34
C TYR A 114 0.64 -10.56 -6.95
N GLY A 115 0.81 -10.60 -8.26
CA GLY A 115 1.61 -9.62 -9.00
C GLY A 115 1.07 -9.41 -10.41
N VAL A 116 1.46 -8.29 -10.99
CA VAL A 116 1.22 -7.94 -12.41
C VAL A 116 2.56 -7.60 -13.05
N GLY A 117 2.72 -7.95 -14.33
CA GLY A 117 3.96 -7.78 -15.11
C GLY A 117 3.81 -8.35 -16.50
#